data_AF-A0A3S0QMY3-F1
#
_entry.id   AF-A0A3S0QMY3-F1
#
_cell.length_a   1.000
_cell.length_b   1.000
_cell.length_c   1.000
_cell.angle_alpha   90.00
_cell.angle_beta   90.00
_cell.angle_gamma   90.00
#
_symmetry.space_group_name_H-M   'P 1'
#
loop_
_entity.id
_entity.type
_entity.pdbx_description
1 polymer ?
#
loop_
_entity_poly.entity_id
_entity_poly.type
_entity_poly.pdbx_seq_one_letter_code
_entity_poly.pdbx_strand_id
1 'polypeptide(L)'
;MYSFRGGIIVKKFLLPISLLVIFLYSLSNWLGFIKEQTLTYNLLVLANISCLLCLIIASFYGVFVQVNGVKKMSDEEEDERLLLVERQSYSTVIWVQVAFSISFVSFISGFMLVRDYYPKIVLYSICLFIASFLGLVLVSYLTRYSNPNFELPDPHSPTYQKELFDSFDDGEKYLMLKGLYKLYYWLILLLILLGFGLMFYSIFTEQSQLISIVGIGCILLFIQTYFALSLKPKR
;
A
#
# COMPACT_ATOMS: atom_id res chain seq x y z
N MET A 1 19.75 -16.44 32.43
CA MET A 1 19.80 -16.48 30.95
C MET A 1 18.76 -15.51 30.34
N TYR A 2 18.88 -14.19 30.61
CA TYR A 2 17.92 -13.17 30.16
C TYR A 2 18.55 -12.04 29.30
N SER A 3 19.86 -12.03 29.13
CA SER A 3 20.59 -10.93 28.48
C SER A 3 20.54 -10.94 26.94
N PHE A 4 20.22 -12.07 26.29
CA PHE A 4 20.28 -12.19 24.83
C PHE A 4 19.00 -11.75 24.08
N ARG A 5 17.87 -11.58 24.76
CA ARG A 5 16.59 -11.15 24.14
C ARG A 5 16.50 -9.65 23.88
N GLY A 6 17.20 -8.82 24.66
CA GLY A 6 17.15 -7.35 24.55
C GLY A 6 17.70 -6.83 23.21
N GLY A 7 18.82 -7.39 22.73
CA GLY A 7 19.45 -6.95 21.47
C GLY A 7 18.62 -7.23 20.22
N ILE A 8 17.82 -8.29 20.22
CA ILE A 8 16.95 -8.64 19.07
C ILE A 8 15.74 -7.70 19.02
N ILE A 9 15.17 -7.34 20.17
CA ILE A 9 14.05 -6.40 20.25
C ILE A 9 14.49 -5.01 19.80
N VAL A 10 15.65 -4.53 20.29
CA VAL A 10 16.20 -3.21 19.90
C VAL A 10 16.47 -3.14 18.39
N LYS A 11 16.95 -4.21 17.76
CA LYS A 11 17.13 -4.27 16.30
C LYS A 11 15.82 -4.16 15.52
N LYS A 12 14.72 -4.74 16.02
CA LYS A 12 13.40 -4.65 15.37
C LYS A 12 12.83 -3.22 15.39
N PHE A 13 13.07 -2.46 16.47
CA PHE A 13 12.62 -1.08 16.58
C PHE A 13 13.52 -0.04 15.89
N LEU A 14 14.69 -0.44 15.37
CA LEU A 14 15.62 0.49 14.74
C LEU A 14 15.02 1.17 13.49
N LEU A 15 14.28 0.40 12.67
CA LEU A 15 13.63 0.91 11.46
C LEU A 15 12.55 1.97 11.77
N PRO A 16 11.51 1.71 12.60
CA PRO A 16 10.50 2.73 12.91
C PRO A 16 11.10 3.99 13.54
N ILE A 17 12.09 3.84 14.42
CA ILE A 17 12.76 4.98 15.06
C ILE A 17 13.53 5.80 14.01
N SER A 18 14.27 5.15 13.11
CA SER A 18 15.01 5.86 12.06
C SER A 18 14.07 6.63 11.11
N LEU A 19 12.94 6.04 10.73
CA LEU A 19 11.93 6.71 9.90
C LEU A 19 11.29 7.88 10.63
N LEU A 20 11.02 7.75 11.93
CA LEU A 20 10.47 8.82 12.75
C LEU A 20 11.43 10.01 12.86
N VAL A 21 12.73 9.77 13.03
CA VAL A 21 13.75 10.82 13.02
C VAL A 21 13.79 11.53 11.66
N ILE A 22 13.78 10.77 10.56
CA ILE A 22 13.74 11.33 9.20
C ILE A 22 12.47 12.18 8.99
N PHE A 23 11.32 11.71 9.47
CA PHE A 23 10.06 12.43 9.40
C PHE A 23 10.10 13.74 10.17
N LEU A 24 10.57 13.73 11.43
CA LEU A 24 10.68 14.94 12.24
C LEU A 24 11.65 15.96 11.61
N TYR A 25 12.78 15.48 11.08
CA TYR A 25 13.72 16.33 10.34
C TYR A 25 13.08 16.94 9.08
N SER A 26 12.38 16.13 8.29
CA SER A 26 11.67 16.59 7.09
C SER A 26 10.58 17.61 7.43
N LEU A 27 9.83 17.38 8.50
CA LEU A 27 8.75 18.26 8.96
C LEU A 27 9.30 19.61 9.45
N SER A 28 10.37 19.58 10.25
CA SER A 28 11.01 20.80 10.75
C SER A 28 11.58 21.64 9.62
N ASN A 29 12.23 21.02 8.63
CA ASN A 29 12.74 21.73 7.47
C ASN A 29 11.59 22.32 6.65
N TRP A 30 10.51 21.59 6.41
CA TRP A 30 9.38 22.10 5.64
C TRP A 30 8.70 23.31 6.30
N LEU A 31 8.41 23.23 7.61
CA LEU A 31 7.76 24.31 8.37
C LEU A 31 8.53 25.64 8.33
N GLY A 32 9.86 25.60 8.19
CA GLY A 32 10.70 26.79 8.08
C GLY A 32 10.57 27.56 6.76
N PHE A 33 10.08 26.94 5.67
CA PHE A 33 10.12 27.50 4.31
C PHE A 33 8.75 27.63 3.62
N ILE A 34 7.64 27.36 4.32
CA ILE A 34 6.30 27.28 3.69
C ILE A 34 5.90 28.57 2.94
N LYS A 35 6.35 29.74 3.41
CA LYS A 35 5.92 31.04 2.85
C LYS A 35 6.58 31.44 1.53
N GLU A 36 7.72 30.85 1.15
CA GLU A 36 8.51 31.31 0.00
C GLU A 36 8.41 30.39 -1.24
N GLN A 37 7.71 29.27 -1.11
CA GLN A 37 7.73 28.16 -2.09
C GLN A 37 6.45 28.11 -2.95
N THR A 38 6.54 27.53 -4.14
CA THR A 38 5.38 27.36 -5.03
C THR A 38 4.36 26.36 -4.46
N LEU A 39 3.08 26.52 -4.81
CA LEU A 39 2.02 25.61 -4.36
C LEU A 39 2.31 24.14 -4.74
N THR A 40 2.81 23.90 -5.96
CA THR A 40 3.18 22.57 -6.44
C THR A 40 4.27 21.92 -5.60
N TYR A 41 5.29 22.70 -5.19
CA TYR A 41 6.35 22.22 -4.30
C TYR A 41 5.76 21.78 -2.96
N ASN A 42 4.91 22.61 -2.36
CA ASN A 42 4.33 22.34 -1.05
C ASN A 42 3.43 21.10 -1.05
N LEU A 43 2.63 20.90 -2.11
CA LEU A 43 1.82 19.69 -2.26
C LEU A 43 2.68 18.43 -2.41
N LEU A 44 3.79 18.50 -3.14
CA LEU A 44 4.70 17.38 -3.32
C LEU A 44 5.41 17.00 -2.01
N VAL A 45 5.85 18.00 -1.24
CA VAL A 45 6.45 17.78 0.08
C VAL A 45 5.43 17.17 1.04
N LEU A 46 4.20 17.68 1.06
CA LEU A 46 3.12 17.12 1.88
C LEU A 46 2.87 15.65 1.52
N ALA A 47 2.79 15.30 0.23
CA ALA A 47 2.60 13.93 -0.22
C ALA A 47 3.76 13.00 0.25
N ASN A 48 5.00 13.47 0.17
CA ASN A 48 6.16 12.71 0.65
C ASN A 48 6.17 12.53 2.17
N ILE A 49 5.78 13.57 2.93
CA ILE A 49 5.63 13.50 4.39
C ILE A 49 4.50 12.53 4.77
N SER A 50 3.35 12.57 4.08
CA SER A 50 2.25 11.63 4.28
C SER A 50 2.67 10.19 3.98
N CYS A 51 3.45 9.96 2.92
CA CYS A 51 4.02 8.65 2.61
C CYS A 51 4.96 8.16 3.72
N LEU A 52 5.86 9.01 4.21
CA LEU A 52 6.74 8.69 5.33
C LEU A 52 5.95 8.31 6.59
N LEU A 53 4.90 9.05 6.91
CA LEU A 53 4.02 8.76 8.03
C LEU A 53 3.34 7.39 7.88
N CYS A 54 2.84 7.06 6.69
CA CYS A 54 2.27 5.74 6.41
C CYS A 54 3.30 4.61 6.61
N LEU A 55 4.55 4.80 6.16
CA LEU A 55 5.62 3.82 6.36
C LEU A 55 6.01 3.67 7.84
N ILE A 56 6.00 4.76 8.61
CA ILE A 56 6.23 4.72 10.06
C ILE A 56 5.14 3.87 10.73
N ILE A 57 3.87 4.17 10.46
CA ILE A 57 2.73 3.43 11.03
C ILE A 57 2.83 1.95 10.66
N ALA A 58 3.07 1.65 9.38
CA ALA A 58 3.28 0.28 8.91
C ALA A 58 4.43 -0.43 9.66
N SER A 59 5.56 0.26 9.84
CA SER A 59 6.72 -0.33 10.52
C SER A 59 6.45 -0.62 12.00
N PHE A 60 5.69 0.23 12.71
CA PHE A 60 5.28 -0.05 14.09
C PHE A 60 4.37 -1.27 14.18
N TYR A 61 3.36 -1.37 13.32
CA TYR A 61 2.48 -2.54 13.27
C TYR A 61 3.23 -3.81 12.86
N GLY A 62 4.14 -3.74 11.89
CA GLY A 62 4.97 -4.87 11.49
C GLY A 62 5.86 -5.38 12.63
N VAL A 63 6.47 -4.48 13.41
CA VAL A 63 7.25 -4.89 14.59
C VAL A 63 6.36 -5.52 15.66
N PHE A 64 5.16 -4.98 15.89
CA PHE A 64 4.19 -5.56 16.81
C PHE A 64 3.84 -7.00 16.43
N VAL A 65 3.54 -7.24 15.14
CA VAL A 65 3.27 -8.59 14.59
C VAL A 65 4.45 -9.52 14.84
N GLN A 66 5.68 -9.09 14.56
CA GLN A 66 6.88 -9.92 14.74
C GLN A 66 7.24 -10.22 16.20
N VAL A 67 6.83 -9.37 17.14
CA VAL A 67 7.08 -9.59 18.58
C VAL A 67 6.01 -10.50 19.17
N ASN A 68 4.75 -10.28 18.81
CA ASN A 68 3.62 -11.00 19.39
C ASN A 68 3.31 -12.33 18.67
N GLY A 69 3.71 -12.49 17.40
CA GLY A 69 3.53 -13.73 16.65
C GLY A 69 4.41 -14.90 17.11
N VAL A 70 5.41 -14.67 17.97
CA VAL A 70 6.37 -15.71 18.43
C VAL A 70 6.28 -15.96 19.95
N LYS A 71 5.37 -15.27 20.65
CA LYS A 71 5.23 -15.37 22.10
C LYS A 71 4.29 -16.52 22.46
N LYS A 72 4.79 -17.56 23.15
CA LYS A 72 3.95 -18.65 23.70
C LYS A 72 3.16 -18.14 24.91
N MET A 73 1.85 -18.45 24.97
CA MET A 73 0.92 -18.07 26.06
C MET A 73 0.01 -19.27 26.38
N SER A 74 -0.90 -19.12 27.35
CA SER A 74 -1.93 -20.11 27.66
C SER A 74 -2.91 -20.29 26.49
N ASP A 75 -3.55 -21.45 26.37
CA ASP A 75 -4.45 -21.79 25.24
C ASP A 75 -5.61 -20.77 25.07
N GLU A 76 -6.21 -20.30 26.17
CA GLU A 76 -7.30 -19.29 26.12
C GLU A 76 -6.80 -17.89 25.70
N GLU A 77 -5.56 -17.53 26.05
CA GLU A 77 -4.95 -16.24 25.68
C GLU A 77 -4.36 -16.27 24.26
N GLU A 78 -4.15 -17.47 23.71
CA GLU A 78 -3.55 -17.68 22.39
C GLU A 78 -4.51 -17.31 21.26
N ASP A 79 -5.78 -17.69 21.34
CA ASP A 79 -6.78 -17.38 20.31
C ASP A 79 -7.01 -15.87 20.17
N GLU A 80 -7.19 -15.15 21.28
CA GLU A 80 -7.34 -13.70 21.26
C GLU A 80 -6.09 -13.00 20.69
N ARG A 81 -4.90 -13.50 21.04
CA ARG A 81 -3.64 -12.97 20.54
C ARG A 81 -3.50 -13.20 19.04
N LEU A 82 -3.83 -14.39 18.53
CA LEU A 82 -3.75 -14.71 17.10
C LEU A 82 -4.63 -13.76 16.28
N LEU A 83 -5.86 -13.52 16.73
CA LEU A 83 -6.76 -12.54 16.10
C LEU A 83 -6.17 -11.13 16.11
N LEU A 84 -5.50 -10.71 17.19
CA LEU A 84 -4.82 -9.41 17.24
C LEU A 84 -3.64 -9.34 16.26
N VAL A 85 -2.81 -10.39 16.20
CA VAL A 85 -1.66 -10.45 15.28
C VAL A 85 -2.14 -10.41 13.82
N GLU A 86 -3.21 -11.14 13.49
CA GLU A 86 -3.83 -11.14 12.18
C GLU A 86 -4.34 -9.74 11.78
N ARG A 87 -5.12 -9.09 12.65
CA ARG A 87 -5.62 -7.71 12.41
C ARG A 87 -4.49 -6.71 12.19
N GLN A 88 -3.40 -6.83 12.94
CA GLN A 88 -2.24 -5.94 12.80
C GLN A 88 -1.41 -6.26 11.56
N SER A 89 -1.39 -7.52 11.12
CA SER A 89 -0.80 -7.94 9.84
C SER A 89 -1.53 -7.27 8.68
N TYR A 90 -2.86 -7.37 8.63
CA TYR A 90 -3.67 -6.67 7.62
C TYR A 90 -3.53 -5.14 7.70
N SER A 91 -3.46 -4.56 8.90
CA SER A 91 -3.20 -3.13 9.06
C SER A 91 -1.86 -2.72 8.45
N THR A 92 -0.82 -3.53 8.66
CA THR A 92 0.50 -3.30 8.05
C THR A 92 0.41 -3.33 6.52
N VAL A 93 -0.28 -4.32 5.95
CA VAL A 93 -0.51 -4.43 4.50
C VAL A 93 -1.15 -3.15 3.95
N ILE A 94 -2.23 -2.68 4.60
CA ILE A 94 -2.98 -1.50 4.19
C ILE A 94 -2.07 -0.27 4.15
N TRP A 95 -1.33 0.00 5.24
CA TRP A 95 -0.48 1.20 5.32
C TRP A 95 0.68 1.18 4.32
N VAL A 96 1.26 0.00 4.04
CA VAL A 96 2.29 -0.14 2.98
C VAL A 96 1.70 0.09 1.60
N GLN A 97 0.51 -0.45 1.28
CA GLN A 97 -0.13 -0.22 -0.02
C GLN A 97 -0.53 1.24 -0.22
N VAL A 98 -1.00 1.91 0.83
CA VAL A 98 -1.29 3.35 0.81
C VAL A 98 -0.01 4.15 0.57
N ALA A 99 1.08 3.85 1.30
CA ALA A 99 2.38 4.50 1.08
C ALA A 99 2.90 4.29 -0.35
N PHE A 100 2.78 3.08 -0.89
CA PHE A 100 3.16 2.76 -2.26
C PHE A 100 2.35 3.58 -3.28
N SER A 101 1.03 3.69 -3.08
CA SER A 101 0.15 4.47 -3.97
C SER A 101 0.49 5.96 -3.94
N ILE A 102 0.70 6.54 -2.75
CA ILE A 102 1.06 7.95 -2.59
C ILE A 102 2.44 8.24 -3.19
N SER A 103 3.44 7.40 -2.91
CA SER A 103 4.80 7.57 -3.44
C SER A 103 4.86 7.40 -4.95
N PHE A 104 4.09 6.49 -5.54
CA PHE A 104 3.99 6.35 -6.99
C PHE A 104 3.43 7.61 -7.66
N VAL A 105 2.31 8.13 -7.15
CA VAL A 105 1.69 9.36 -7.68
C VAL A 105 2.61 10.57 -7.46
N SER A 106 3.25 10.68 -6.29
CA SER A 106 4.22 11.74 -5.98
C SER A 106 5.44 11.67 -6.91
N PHE A 107 5.96 10.47 -7.18
CA PHE A 107 7.08 10.30 -8.09
C PHE A 107 6.73 10.76 -9.52
N ILE A 108 5.63 10.27 -10.09
CA ILE A 108 5.24 10.63 -11.46
C ILE A 108 4.95 12.13 -11.57
N SER A 109 4.11 12.66 -10.66
CA SER A 109 3.75 14.09 -10.67
C SER A 109 4.97 14.98 -10.43
N GLY A 110 5.84 14.61 -9.49
CA GLY A 110 7.07 15.33 -9.20
C GLY A 110 8.03 15.36 -10.38
N PHE A 111 8.23 14.20 -11.03
CA PHE A 111 9.10 14.09 -12.20
C PHE A 111 8.56 14.88 -13.40
N MET A 112 7.24 14.95 -13.56
CA MET A 112 6.62 15.73 -14.64
C MET A 112 6.62 17.24 -14.39
N LEU A 113 6.35 17.68 -13.15
CA LEU A 113 6.05 19.09 -12.88
C LEU A 113 7.23 19.90 -12.33
N VAL A 114 8.14 19.28 -11.58
CA VAL A 114 9.13 20.02 -10.78
C VAL A 114 10.56 19.49 -10.88
N ARG A 115 10.83 18.54 -11.80
CA ARG A 115 12.16 17.95 -12.01
C ARG A 115 13.25 19.00 -12.24
N ASP A 116 12.99 20.00 -13.07
CA ASP A 116 14.03 20.94 -13.50
C ASP A 116 14.30 22.03 -12.43
N TYR A 117 13.31 22.37 -11.61
CA TYR A 117 13.41 23.42 -10.59
C TYR A 117 13.79 22.88 -9.21
N TYR A 118 13.22 21.74 -8.80
CA TYR A 118 13.41 21.15 -7.48
C TYR A 118 13.71 19.64 -7.55
N PRO A 119 14.81 19.24 -8.22
CA PRO A 119 15.14 17.83 -8.44
C PRO A 119 15.31 17.05 -7.13
N LYS A 120 15.69 17.73 -6.03
CA LYS A 120 15.88 17.10 -4.71
C LYS A 120 14.60 16.45 -4.17
N ILE A 121 13.43 17.09 -4.31
CA ILE A 121 12.19 16.48 -3.79
C ILE A 121 11.77 15.30 -4.65
N VAL A 122 11.94 15.41 -5.96
CA VAL A 122 11.65 14.31 -6.88
C VAL A 122 12.51 13.09 -6.52
N LEU A 123 13.77 13.29 -6.17
CA LEU A 123 14.65 12.24 -5.66
C LEU A 123 14.10 11.61 -4.38
N TYR A 124 13.60 12.40 -3.43
CA TYR A 124 12.93 11.86 -2.24
C TYR A 124 11.70 11.02 -2.59
N SER A 125 10.86 11.46 -3.52
CA SER A 125 9.71 10.68 -3.99
C SER A 125 10.13 9.32 -4.57
N ILE A 126 11.23 9.30 -5.35
CA ILE A 126 11.80 8.05 -5.89
C ILE A 126 12.28 7.12 -4.77
N CYS A 127 13.03 7.65 -3.79
CA CYS A 127 13.50 6.86 -2.67
C CYS A 127 12.33 6.28 -1.86
N LEU A 128 11.27 7.06 -1.63
CA LEU A 128 10.07 6.60 -0.93
C LEU A 128 9.29 5.57 -1.73
N PHE A 129 9.24 5.70 -3.05
CA PHE A 129 8.64 4.70 -3.93
C PHE A 129 9.37 3.36 -3.83
N ILE A 130 10.72 3.37 -3.93
CA ILE A 130 11.54 2.16 -3.77
C ILE A 130 11.35 1.57 -2.36
N ALA A 131 11.37 2.39 -1.31
CA ALA A 131 11.18 1.93 0.06
C ALA A 131 9.79 1.30 0.26
N SER A 132 8.73 1.89 -0.30
CA SER A 132 7.37 1.36 -0.23
C SER A 132 7.23 0.06 -1.02
N PHE A 133 7.89 -0.04 -2.18
CA PHE A 133 7.94 -1.26 -2.99
C PHE A 133 8.63 -2.41 -2.22
N LEU A 134 9.78 -2.13 -1.59
CA LEU A 134 10.43 -3.10 -0.70
C LEU A 134 9.54 -3.47 0.49
N GLY A 135 8.76 -2.51 1.00
CA GLY A 135 7.73 -2.75 2.01
C GLY A 135 6.70 -3.80 1.59
N LEU A 136 6.22 -3.78 0.35
CA LEU A 136 5.27 -4.79 -0.17
C LEU A 136 5.88 -6.19 -0.13
N VAL A 137 7.15 -6.31 -0.50
CA VAL A 137 7.88 -7.58 -0.42
C VAL A 137 8.01 -8.02 1.04
N LEU A 138 8.37 -7.13 1.97
CA LEU A 138 8.47 -7.44 3.39
C LEU A 138 7.13 -7.88 4.01
N VAL A 139 6.03 -7.30 3.57
CA VAL A 139 4.68 -7.67 4.03
C VAL A 139 4.31 -9.11 3.65
N SER A 140 4.72 -9.61 2.48
CA SER A 140 4.52 -11.03 2.15
C SER A 140 5.20 -11.99 3.12
N TYR A 141 6.33 -11.58 3.73
CA TYR A 141 6.98 -12.35 4.79
C TYR A 141 6.25 -12.25 6.14
N LEU A 142 5.52 -11.16 6.39
CA LEU A 142 4.75 -10.98 7.63
C LEU A 142 3.57 -11.96 7.73
N THR A 143 3.01 -12.40 6.60
CA THR A 143 1.91 -13.39 6.56
C THR A 143 2.27 -14.70 7.27
N ARG A 144 3.55 -15.08 7.28
CA ARG A 144 4.02 -16.28 8.02
C ARG A 144 3.82 -16.21 9.53
N TYR A 145 3.73 -14.99 10.09
CA TYR A 145 3.50 -14.79 11.53
C TYR A 145 2.02 -14.79 11.91
N SER A 146 1.13 -14.43 10.99
CA SER A 146 -0.31 -14.46 11.22
C SER A 146 -0.91 -15.83 10.88
N ASN A 147 -0.46 -16.45 9.78
CA ASN A 147 -0.87 -17.79 9.37
C ASN A 147 0.35 -18.71 9.27
N PRO A 148 0.74 -19.39 10.36
CA PRO A 148 1.91 -20.28 10.36
C PRO A 148 1.72 -21.53 9.48
N ASN A 149 0.47 -21.95 9.25
CA ASN A 149 0.12 -23.06 8.36
C ASN A 149 0.04 -22.64 6.88
N PHE A 150 0.25 -21.36 6.58
CA PHE A 150 0.21 -20.86 5.20
C PHE A 150 1.52 -21.16 4.49
N GLU A 151 1.47 -22.14 3.58
CA GLU A 151 2.59 -22.47 2.71
C GLU A 151 2.49 -21.66 1.41
N LEU A 152 3.50 -20.84 1.14
CA LEU A 152 3.62 -20.16 -0.14
C LEU A 152 3.92 -21.20 -1.23
N PRO A 153 3.12 -21.28 -2.30
CA PRO A 153 3.40 -22.19 -3.41
C PRO A 153 4.70 -21.81 -4.12
N ASP A 154 5.24 -22.73 -4.93
CA ASP A 154 6.47 -22.49 -5.69
C ASP A 154 6.25 -21.34 -6.69
N PRO A 155 7.01 -20.23 -6.62
CA PRO A 155 6.90 -19.10 -7.56
C PRO A 155 7.01 -19.49 -9.05
N HIS A 156 7.61 -20.64 -9.35
CA HIS A 156 7.75 -21.15 -10.71
C HIS A 156 6.63 -22.11 -11.15
N SER A 157 5.65 -22.39 -10.29
CA SER A 157 4.51 -23.24 -10.65
C SER A 157 3.64 -22.58 -11.73
N PRO A 158 3.27 -23.31 -12.81
CA PRO A 158 2.33 -22.80 -13.81
C PRO A 158 0.93 -22.53 -13.24
N THR A 159 0.61 -23.15 -12.09
CA THR A 159 -0.66 -22.99 -11.36
C THR A 159 -0.53 -22.17 -10.07
N TYR A 160 0.55 -21.40 -9.92
CA TYR A 160 0.86 -20.60 -8.73
C TYR A 160 -0.33 -19.81 -8.18
N GLN A 161 -1.08 -19.10 -9.04
CA GLN A 161 -2.22 -18.30 -8.60
C GLN A 161 -3.36 -19.15 -8.01
N LYS A 162 -3.58 -20.35 -8.58
CA LYS A 162 -4.60 -21.27 -8.10
C LYS A 162 -4.17 -21.92 -6.80
N GLU A 163 -2.93 -22.39 -6.72
CA GLU A 163 -2.36 -22.96 -5.48
C GLU A 163 -2.35 -21.94 -4.34
N LEU A 164 -2.02 -20.69 -4.66
CA LEU A 164 -2.04 -19.59 -3.68
C LEU A 164 -3.45 -19.33 -3.20
N PHE A 165 -4.43 -19.29 -4.11
CA PHE A 165 -5.83 -19.14 -3.72
C PHE A 165 -6.31 -20.33 -2.88
N ASP A 166 -5.94 -21.54 -3.26
CA ASP A 166 -6.36 -22.77 -2.58
C ASP A 166 -5.77 -22.88 -1.15
N SER A 167 -4.62 -22.24 -0.88
CA SER A 167 -3.97 -22.20 0.44
C SER A 167 -4.68 -21.37 1.51
N PHE A 168 -5.63 -20.49 1.13
CA PHE A 168 -6.46 -19.74 2.07
C PHE A 168 -7.61 -20.60 2.61
N ASP A 169 -8.03 -20.34 3.85
CA ASP A 169 -9.21 -21.01 4.41
C ASP A 169 -10.50 -20.55 3.71
N ASP A 170 -11.56 -21.38 3.74
CA ASP A 170 -12.85 -21.08 3.13
C ASP A 170 -13.50 -19.81 3.71
N GLY A 171 -13.28 -19.54 5.00
CA GLY A 171 -13.68 -18.28 5.63
C GLY A 171 -12.97 -17.07 5.04
N GLU A 172 -11.65 -17.13 4.85
CA GLU A 172 -10.84 -16.06 4.25
C GLU A 172 -11.22 -15.87 2.77
N LYS A 173 -11.39 -16.95 2.02
CA LYS A 173 -11.87 -16.93 0.62
C LYS A 173 -13.22 -16.24 0.50
N TYR A 174 -14.16 -16.54 1.40
CA TYR A 174 -15.47 -15.88 1.42
C TYR A 174 -15.35 -14.38 1.66
N LEU A 175 -14.53 -13.95 2.62
CA LEU A 175 -14.29 -12.53 2.89
C LEU A 175 -13.62 -11.82 1.71
N MET A 176 -12.63 -12.45 1.09
CA MET A 176 -11.96 -11.94 -0.11
C MET A 176 -12.94 -11.78 -1.27
N LEU A 177 -13.77 -12.78 -1.55
CA LEU A 177 -14.75 -12.74 -2.63
C LEU A 177 -15.79 -11.62 -2.40
N LYS A 178 -16.31 -11.51 -1.17
CA LYS A 178 -17.24 -10.45 -0.78
C LYS A 178 -16.61 -9.06 -0.94
N GLY A 179 -15.34 -8.92 -0.54
CA GLY A 179 -14.56 -7.69 -0.72
C GLY A 179 -14.36 -7.33 -2.18
N LEU A 180 -13.95 -8.30 -3.01
CA LEU A 180 -13.69 -8.13 -4.44
C LEU A 180 -14.96 -7.75 -5.20
N TYR A 181 -16.09 -8.37 -4.88
CA TYR A 181 -17.39 -8.04 -5.48
C TYR A 181 -17.81 -6.59 -5.17
N LYS A 182 -17.63 -6.15 -3.91
CA LYS A 182 -17.90 -4.76 -3.52
C LYS A 182 -16.94 -3.79 -4.24
N LEU A 183 -15.65 -4.13 -4.32
CA LEU A 183 -14.63 -3.33 -4.99
C LEU A 183 -14.89 -3.19 -6.49
N TYR A 184 -15.33 -4.25 -7.16
CA TYR A 184 -15.72 -4.23 -8.57
C TYR A 184 -16.76 -3.13 -8.85
N TYR A 185 -17.81 -3.05 -8.02
CA TYR A 185 -18.85 -2.02 -8.18
C TYR A 185 -18.32 -0.61 -7.92
N TRP A 186 -17.53 -0.43 -6.86
CA TRP A 186 -16.92 0.86 -6.54
C TRP A 186 -15.95 1.33 -7.62
N LEU A 187 -15.16 0.43 -8.19
CA LEU A 187 -14.21 0.74 -9.25
C LEU A 187 -14.92 1.26 -10.50
N ILE A 188 -16.02 0.61 -10.91
CA ILE A 188 -16.84 1.06 -12.04
C ILE A 188 -17.41 2.46 -11.75
N LEU A 189 -18.00 2.66 -10.57
CA LEU A 189 -18.57 3.95 -10.18
C LEU A 189 -17.51 5.05 -10.19
N LEU A 190 -16.35 4.81 -9.60
CA LEU A 190 -15.25 5.77 -9.53
C LEU A 190 -14.68 6.11 -10.92
N LEU A 191 -14.54 5.12 -11.81
CA LEU A 191 -14.10 5.36 -13.19
C LEU A 191 -15.11 6.20 -13.97
N ILE A 192 -16.42 5.97 -13.79
CA ILE A 192 -17.47 6.78 -14.40
C ILE A 192 -17.42 8.22 -13.88
N LEU A 193 -17.33 8.41 -12.55
CA LEU A 193 -17.21 9.73 -11.95
C LEU A 193 -15.94 10.46 -12.40
N LEU A 194 -14.82 9.74 -12.53
CA LEU A 194 -13.57 10.30 -13.05
C LEU A 194 -13.71 10.74 -14.51
N GLY A 195 -14.39 9.94 -15.35
CA GLY A 195 -14.69 10.31 -16.74
C GLY A 195 -15.52 11.59 -16.82
N PHE A 196 -16.57 11.71 -16.00
CA PHE A 196 -17.35 12.96 -15.91
C PHE A 196 -16.51 14.13 -15.40
N GLY A 197 -15.67 13.92 -14.38
CA GLY A 197 -14.76 14.94 -13.87
C GLY A 197 -13.81 15.48 -14.94
N LEU A 198 -13.20 14.59 -15.74
CA LEU A 198 -12.33 14.98 -16.85
C LEU A 198 -13.08 15.69 -17.97
N MET A 199 -14.32 15.29 -18.26
CA MET A 199 -15.18 16.00 -19.22
C MET A 199 -15.41 17.45 -18.80
N PHE A 200 -15.83 17.69 -17.55
CA PHE A 200 -16.02 19.05 -17.04
C PHE A 200 -14.70 19.83 -17.04
N TYR A 201 -13.61 19.22 -16.56
CA TYR A 201 -12.29 19.85 -16.60
C TYR A 201 -11.90 20.28 -18.01
N SER A 202 -12.13 19.43 -19.02
CA SER A 202 -11.81 19.74 -20.42
C SER A 202 -12.62 20.91 -20.97
N ILE A 203 -13.91 21.00 -20.63
CA ILE A 203 -14.77 22.11 -21.04
C ILE A 203 -14.32 23.43 -20.39
N PHE A 204 -14.02 23.43 -19.09
CA PHE A 204 -13.68 24.66 -18.37
C PHE A 204 -12.25 25.16 -18.62
N THR A 205 -11.32 24.27 -18.96
CA THR A 205 -9.91 24.63 -19.18
C THR A 205 -9.51 24.74 -20.65
N GLU A 206 -10.42 24.36 -21.57
CA GLU A 206 -10.17 24.23 -23.01
C GLU A 206 -9.04 23.24 -23.37
N GLN A 207 -8.50 22.52 -22.37
CA GLN A 207 -7.48 21.50 -22.56
C GLN A 207 -8.14 20.15 -22.84
N SER A 208 -7.83 19.56 -23.98
CA SER A 208 -8.41 18.26 -24.37
C SER A 208 -7.94 17.13 -23.45
N GLN A 209 -8.89 16.45 -22.79
CA GLN A 209 -8.65 15.24 -22.00
C GLN A 209 -9.12 13.95 -22.72
N LEU A 210 -9.29 14.02 -24.05
CA LEU A 210 -9.89 12.96 -24.85
C LEU A 210 -9.16 11.61 -24.68
N ILE A 211 -7.82 11.62 -24.70
CA ILE A 211 -7.01 10.40 -24.53
C ILE A 211 -7.30 9.72 -23.19
N SER A 212 -7.36 10.49 -22.10
CA SER A 212 -7.66 9.99 -20.76
C SER A 212 -9.08 9.40 -20.67
N ILE A 213 -10.06 10.08 -21.27
CA ILE A 213 -11.47 9.63 -21.29
C ILE A 213 -11.61 8.33 -22.08
N VAL A 214 -11.01 8.24 -23.27
CA VAL A 214 -11.00 7.00 -24.08
C VAL A 214 -10.31 5.86 -23.33
N GLY A 215 -9.18 6.13 -22.67
CA GLY A 215 -8.47 5.15 -21.84
C GLY A 215 -9.33 4.60 -20.70
N ILE A 216 -10.05 5.47 -19.99
CA ILE A 216 -11.04 5.05 -18.97
C ILE A 216 -12.12 4.16 -19.58
N GLY A 217 -12.65 4.53 -20.76
CA GLY A 217 -13.63 3.73 -21.49
C GLY A 217 -13.11 2.32 -21.84
N CYS A 218 -11.88 2.19 -22.33
CA CYS A 218 -11.25 0.90 -22.60
C CYS A 218 -11.10 0.04 -21.34
N ILE A 219 -10.69 0.65 -20.22
CA ILE A 219 -10.57 -0.06 -18.93
C ILE A 219 -11.94 -0.56 -18.45
N LEU A 220 -12.98 0.29 -18.53
CA LEU A 220 -14.35 -0.10 -18.17
C LEU A 220 -14.85 -1.28 -19.01
N LEU A 221 -14.67 -1.21 -20.34
CA LEU A 221 -15.04 -2.29 -21.25
C LEU A 221 -14.29 -3.59 -20.91
N PHE A 222 -12.99 -3.50 -20.68
CA PHE A 222 -12.18 -4.66 -20.32
C PHE A 222 -12.65 -5.31 -19.02
N ILE A 223 -12.81 -4.53 -17.95
CA ILE A 223 -13.22 -5.03 -16.63
C ILE A 223 -14.60 -5.68 -16.69
N GLN A 224 -15.59 -5.02 -17.29
CA GLN A 224 -16.96 -5.54 -17.36
C GLN A 224 -17.05 -6.80 -18.22
N THR A 225 -16.37 -6.80 -19.38
CA THR A 225 -16.37 -7.95 -20.28
C THR A 225 -15.66 -9.13 -19.65
N TYR A 226 -14.47 -8.92 -19.07
CA TYR A 226 -13.70 -9.99 -18.44
C TYR A 226 -14.44 -10.61 -17.24
N PHE A 227 -15.07 -9.77 -16.41
CA PHE A 227 -15.88 -10.25 -15.29
C PHE A 227 -17.08 -11.09 -15.76
N ALA A 228 -17.84 -10.59 -16.75
CA ALA A 228 -18.98 -11.33 -17.31
C ALA A 228 -18.55 -12.64 -17.99
N LEU A 229 -17.42 -12.64 -18.71
CA LEU A 229 -16.86 -13.85 -19.32
C LEU A 229 -16.40 -14.87 -18.27
N SER A 230 -15.83 -14.42 -17.16
CA SER A 230 -15.35 -15.29 -16.08
C SER A 230 -16.48 -16.00 -15.35
N LEU A 231 -17.67 -15.38 -15.29
CA LEU A 231 -18.88 -15.98 -14.70
C LEU A 231 -19.66 -16.86 -15.68
N LYS A 232 -19.37 -16.75 -16.99
CA LYS A 232 -20.06 -17.54 -18.00
C LYS A 232 -19.72 -19.03 -17.83
N PRO A 233 -20.72 -19.92 -17.72
CA PRO A 233 -20.46 -21.35 -17.63
C PRO A 233 -19.65 -21.83 -18.84
N LYS A 234 -18.55 -22.53 -18.59
CA LYS A 234 -17.80 -23.22 -19.63
C LYS A 234 -18.60 -24.48 -20.00
N ARG A 235 -19.00 -24.58 -21.26
CA ARG A 235 -19.56 -25.82 -21.83
C ARG A 235 -18.48 -26.85 -22.01
#